data_AF-A0A2L2NHS7-F1
#
_entry.id   AF-A0A2L2NHS7-F1
#
_cell.length_a   1.000
_cell.length_b   1.000
_cell.length_c   1.000
_cell.angle_alpha   90.00
_cell.angle_beta   90.00
_cell.angle_gamma   90.00
#
_symmetry.space_group_name_H-M   'P 1'
#
loop_
_entity.id
_entity.type
_entity.pdbx_description
1 polymer ?
#
loop_
_entity_poly.entity_id
_entity_poly.type
_entity_poly.pdbx_seq_one_letter_code
_entity_poly.pdbx_strand_id
1 'polypeptide(L)'
;MVRKSIPEAVKLQLWVKSAGRCEFKGCNTPVWYNGLTLSEGNFAEVAHIIGSSETGPRGTDQSEDLQIDFSNLMLLCQRCHIEIDRHQRKYPTELLRRWKQEHEDRIEIQTSYPEDIHKSTVLLFSVNIGDRIVPINTEVIRNAMFPKFPTDLKGIKIEESHFDRLGTPEQWQTFADNKIKRRILRDLEEGIDDVKIKHFSIFGISPMPLLMYLGKCIGDTVPADIYQSHRNIEDTSKTWSWQEDSSVELPYLVSCEQDGKGEVVLLKLAISDTIEYDKYENLVSDNCSIYQITVSEASPHFLKLKRQLEIFSYEYRKLLNQIQAKHGKNCKILILPAVPVSIAVECGRVILPTKDPEIYACEYYREKGGFQRVLKIN
;
A
#
# COMPACT_ATOMS: atom_id res chain seq x y z
N MET A 1 -25.07 3.99 -52.83
CA MET A 1 -23.88 4.70 -52.31
C MET A 1 -22.84 3.66 -51.88
N VAL A 2 -21.56 3.85 -52.19
CA VAL A 2 -20.51 2.85 -51.93
C VAL A 2 -19.97 3.04 -50.51
N ARG A 3 -19.96 1.97 -49.69
CA ARG A 3 -19.35 1.98 -48.36
C ARG A 3 -17.84 2.12 -48.50
N LYS A 4 -17.27 3.20 -47.97
CA LYS A 4 -15.82 3.41 -47.92
C LYS A 4 -15.20 2.41 -46.95
N SER A 5 -14.07 1.82 -47.32
CA SER A 5 -13.26 1.04 -46.37
C SER A 5 -12.56 2.01 -45.42
N ILE A 6 -12.67 1.77 -44.11
CA ILE A 6 -11.97 2.58 -43.10
C ILE A 6 -10.47 2.27 -43.22
N PRO A 7 -9.60 3.28 -43.38
CA PRO A 7 -8.16 3.07 -43.48
C PRO A 7 -7.59 2.37 -42.24
N GLU A 8 -6.60 1.48 -42.43
CA GLU A 8 -5.97 0.76 -41.32
C GLU A 8 -5.33 1.70 -40.29
N ALA A 9 -4.76 2.84 -40.71
CA ALA A 9 -4.22 3.85 -39.80
C ALA A 9 -5.28 4.42 -38.84
N VAL A 10 -6.52 4.65 -39.34
CA VAL A 10 -7.63 5.14 -38.53
C VAL A 10 -8.11 4.06 -37.55
N LYS A 11 -8.19 2.80 -38.01
CA LYS A 11 -8.50 1.67 -37.11
C LYS A 11 -7.45 1.54 -36.02
N LEU A 12 -6.17 1.59 -36.36
CA LEU A 12 -5.08 1.51 -35.39
C LEU A 12 -5.15 2.65 -34.38
N GLN A 13 -5.38 3.89 -34.83
CA GLN A 13 -5.57 5.03 -33.94
C GLN A 13 -6.71 4.81 -32.95
N LEU A 14 -7.85 4.29 -33.43
CA LEU A 14 -9.01 3.98 -32.60
C LEU A 14 -8.70 2.88 -31.57
N TRP A 15 -7.98 1.84 -31.98
CA TRP A 15 -7.49 0.78 -31.08
C TRP A 15 -6.58 1.32 -29.98
N VAL A 16 -5.63 2.20 -30.34
CA VAL A 16 -4.67 2.80 -29.40
C VAL A 16 -5.38 3.72 -28.42
N LYS A 17 -6.21 4.66 -28.91
CA LYS A 17 -6.95 5.61 -28.07
C LYS A 17 -7.96 4.94 -27.15
N SER A 18 -8.48 3.78 -27.54
CA SER A 18 -9.39 2.98 -26.72
C SER A 18 -8.70 1.97 -25.81
N ALA A 19 -7.35 1.84 -25.88
CA ALA A 19 -6.56 0.79 -25.26
C ALA A 19 -7.11 -0.64 -25.52
N GLY A 20 -7.66 -0.88 -26.72
CA GLY A 20 -8.28 -2.14 -27.10
C GLY A 20 -9.47 -2.55 -26.24
N ARG A 21 -10.23 -1.58 -25.71
CA ARG A 21 -11.43 -1.79 -24.90
C ARG A 21 -12.66 -1.14 -25.51
N CYS A 22 -13.83 -1.73 -25.25
CA CYS A 22 -15.11 -1.18 -25.67
C CYS A 22 -15.36 0.21 -25.04
N GLU A 23 -15.61 1.22 -25.87
CA GLU A 23 -15.86 2.62 -25.49
C GLU A 23 -17.30 2.88 -24.99
N PHE A 24 -18.16 1.86 -24.96
CA PHE A 24 -19.51 2.00 -24.38
C PHE A 24 -19.40 2.23 -22.86
N LYS A 25 -20.07 3.27 -22.36
CA LYS A 25 -20.04 3.65 -20.94
C LYS A 25 -20.53 2.50 -20.05
N GLY A 26 -19.65 2.03 -19.16
CA GLY A 26 -19.90 0.92 -18.24
C GLY A 26 -19.57 -0.49 -18.77
N CYS A 27 -19.08 -0.63 -20.02
CA CYS A 27 -18.67 -1.95 -20.54
C CYS A 27 -17.18 -2.23 -20.30
N ASN A 28 -16.29 -1.42 -20.89
CA ASN A 28 -14.82 -1.53 -20.79
C ASN A 28 -14.23 -2.93 -21.09
N THR A 29 -14.98 -3.82 -21.73
CA THR A 29 -14.55 -5.20 -22.06
C THR A 29 -13.38 -5.17 -23.05
N PRO A 30 -12.35 -6.02 -22.89
CA PRO A 30 -11.28 -6.10 -23.88
C PRO A 30 -11.84 -6.66 -25.18
N VAL A 31 -11.52 -6.04 -26.30
CA VAL A 31 -11.98 -6.48 -27.63
C VAL A 31 -10.90 -7.25 -28.41
N TRP A 32 -9.75 -7.51 -27.78
CA TRP A 32 -8.67 -8.37 -28.30
C TRP A 32 -8.66 -9.78 -27.68
N TYR A 33 -9.59 -10.06 -26.76
CA TYR A 33 -9.63 -11.32 -25.99
C TYR A 33 -11.06 -11.76 -25.73
N ASN A 34 -11.33 -13.04 -25.95
CA ASN A 34 -12.58 -13.67 -25.57
C ASN A 34 -12.42 -14.38 -24.22
N GLY A 35 -13.05 -13.84 -23.17
CA GLY A 35 -12.97 -14.39 -21.82
C GLY A 35 -13.70 -15.72 -21.61
N LEU A 36 -14.60 -16.13 -22.51
CA LEU A 36 -15.29 -17.43 -22.41
C LEU A 36 -14.44 -18.55 -23.02
N THR A 37 -13.78 -18.29 -24.14
CA THR A 37 -12.95 -19.27 -24.85
C THR A 37 -11.47 -19.18 -24.54
N LEU A 38 -11.07 -18.16 -23.75
CA LEU A 38 -9.69 -17.82 -23.40
C LEU A 38 -8.77 -17.59 -24.61
N SER A 39 -9.33 -17.20 -25.76
CA SER A 39 -8.61 -17.03 -27.02
C SER A 39 -8.36 -15.56 -27.34
N GLU A 40 -7.15 -15.27 -27.83
CA GLU A 40 -6.80 -13.98 -28.42
C GLU A 40 -7.37 -13.85 -29.85
N GLY A 41 -7.76 -12.64 -30.23
CA GLY A 41 -8.32 -12.37 -31.57
C GLY A 41 -8.98 -11.00 -31.65
N ASN A 42 -9.39 -10.58 -32.84
CA ASN A 42 -10.11 -9.32 -33.02
C ASN A 42 -11.62 -9.54 -32.86
N PHE A 43 -12.17 -9.08 -31.73
CA PHE A 43 -13.60 -9.07 -31.41
C PHE A 43 -14.18 -7.65 -31.38
N ALA A 44 -13.47 -6.69 -31.98
CA ALA A 44 -13.87 -5.30 -32.02
C ALA A 44 -14.75 -5.02 -33.25
N GLU A 45 -15.71 -4.15 -33.03
CA GLU A 45 -16.52 -3.54 -34.06
C GLU A 45 -16.17 -2.05 -34.14
N VAL A 46 -15.94 -1.56 -35.36
CA VAL A 46 -15.78 -0.13 -35.61
C VAL A 46 -17.15 0.45 -35.95
N ALA A 47 -17.80 1.02 -34.94
CA ALA A 47 -19.15 1.54 -35.02
C ALA A 47 -19.15 3.01 -35.44
N HIS A 48 -20.13 3.38 -36.28
CA HIS A 48 -20.36 4.76 -36.67
C HIS A 48 -21.25 5.48 -35.64
N ILE A 49 -20.80 6.64 -35.16
CA ILE A 49 -21.62 7.52 -34.30
C ILE A 49 -22.77 8.08 -35.16
N ILE A 50 -22.45 8.72 -36.29
CA ILE A 50 -23.38 9.07 -37.38
C ILE A 50 -23.23 7.99 -38.45
N GLY A 51 -24.30 7.28 -38.75
CA GLY A 51 -24.30 6.13 -39.67
C GLY A 51 -23.70 6.45 -41.03
N SER A 52 -23.16 5.43 -41.69
CA SER A 52 -22.44 5.57 -42.98
C SER A 52 -23.32 5.99 -44.17
N SER A 53 -24.63 6.11 -44.00
CA SER A 53 -25.57 6.63 -45.01
C SER A 53 -26.68 7.40 -44.32
N GLU A 54 -27.34 8.31 -45.06
CA GLU A 54 -28.48 9.11 -44.57
C GLU A 54 -29.61 8.24 -44.01
N THR A 55 -29.88 7.09 -44.63
CA THR A 55 -30.92 6.15 -44.17
C THR A 55 -30.46 5.20 -43.06
N GLY A 56 -29.19 5.26 -42.67
CA GLY A 56 -28.60 4.43 -41.64
C GLY A 56 -28.87 4.93 -40.21
N PRO A 57 -28.40 4.21 -39.19
CA PRO A 57 -28.56 4.63 -37.80
C PRO A 57 -27.98 6.02 -37.55
N ARG A 58 -28.81 6.97 -37.09
CA ARG A 58 -28.44 8.39 -36.90
C ARG A 58 -27.83 9.04 -38.15
N GLY A 59 -28.21 8.56 -39.34
CA GLY A 59 -27.73 9.10 -40.61
C GLY A 59 -28.13 10.57 -40.81
N THR A 60 -27.25 11.32 -41.48
CA THR A 60 -27.43 12.74 -41.81
C THR A 60 -26.86 13.01 -43.20
N ASP A 61 -27.08 14.22 -43.73
CA ASP A 61 -26.45 14.70 -44.97
C ASP A 61 -24.90 14.63 -44.93
N GLN A 62 -24.30 14.66 -43.73
CA GLN A 62 -22.85 14.51 -43.54
C GLN A 62 -22.36 13.05 -43.51
N SER A 63 -23.25 12.06 -43.60
CA SER A 63 -22.93 10.64 -43.43
C SER A 63 -21.84 10.14 -44.37
N GLU A 64 -21.81 10.63 -45.63
CA GLU A 64 -20.82 10.20 -46.62
C GLU A 64 -19.41 10.71 -46.32
N ASP A 65 -19.31 11.94 -45.83
CA ASP A 65 -18.04 12.60 -45.51
C ASP A 65 -17.42 12.00 -44.24
N LEU A 66 -18.27 11.66 -43.26
CA LEU A 66 -17.84 11.16 -41.96
C LEU A 66 -17.59 9.64 -41.91
N GLN A 67 -17.75 8.89 -43.01
CA GLN A 67 -17.63 7.42 -42.99
C GLN A 67 -16.27 6.91 -42.49
N ILE A 68 -15.21 7.68 -42.73
CA ILE A 68 -13.83 7.31 -42.38
C ILE A 68 -13.20 8.28 -41.38
N ASP A 69 -13.97 9.26 -40.88
CA ASP A 69 -13.49 10.25 -39.93
C ASP A 69 -13.36 9.62 -38.54
N PHE A 70 -12.16 9.67 -37.96
CA PHE A 70 -11.88 9.15 -36.62
C PHE A 70 -12.87 9.65 -35.56
N SER A 71 -13.24 10.93 -35.60
CA SER A 71 -14.17 11.56 -34.64
C SER A 71 -15.59 11.00 -34.72
N ASN A 72 -15.93 10.31 -35.82
CA ASN A 72 -17.21 9.66 -36.05
C ASN A 72 -17.19 8.15 -35.79
N LEU A 73 -16.05 7.58 -35.36
CA LEU A 73 -15.88 6.15 -35.16
C LEU A 73 -15.65 5.81 -33.68
N MET A 74 -16.29 4.73 -33.22
CA MET A 74 -16.12 4.17 -31.88
C MET A 74 -15.73 2.69 -31.93
N LEU A 75 -14.86 2.26 -31.03
CA LEU A 75 -14.48 0.87 -30.83
C LEU A 75 -15.45 0.22 -29.84
N LEU A 76 -16.27 -0.71 -30.30
CA LEU A 76 -17.26 -1.38 -29.47
C LEU A 76 -17.08 -2.90 -29.52
N CYS A 77 -17.54 -3.60 -28.48
CA CYS A 77 -17.81 -5.03 -28.63
C CYS A 77 -19.11 -5.24 -29.43
N GLN A 78 -19.26 -6.41 -30.04
CA GLN A 78 -20.44 -6.73 -30.85
C GLN A 78 -21.78 -6.43 -30.15
N ARG A 79 -21.91 -6.82 -28.87
CA ARG A 79 -23.12 -6.58 -28.07
C ARG A 79 -23.47 -5.09 -27.98
N CYS A 80 -22.49 -4.25 -27.66
CA CYS A 80 -22.69 -2.80 -27.51
C CYS A 80 -22.91 -2.11 -28.85
N HIS A 81 -22.27 -2.58 -29.92
CA HIS A 81 -22.53 -2.08 -31.28
C HIS A 81 -23.99 -2.29 -31.68
N ILE A 82 -24.51 -3.50 -31.50
CA ILE A 82 -25.91 -3.83 -31.79
C ILE A 82 -26.88 -2.97 -30.96
N GLU A 83 -26.57 -2.79 -29.67
CA GLU A 83 -27.40 -1.99 -28.75
C GLU A 83 -27.55 -0.53 -29.21
N ILE A 84 -26.45 0.12 -29.59
CA ILE A 84 -26.52 1.53 -30.01
C ILE A 84 -27.27 1.70 -31.34
N ASP A 85 -27.13 0.76 -32.28
CA ASP A 85 -27.77 0.84 -33.59
C ASP A 85 -29.27 0.56 -33.55
N ARG A 86 -29.71 -0.36 -32.69
CA ARG A 86 -31.13 -0.69 -32.54
C ARG A 86 -31.92 0.36 -31.75
N HIS A 87 -31.25 1.12 -30.88
CA HIS A 87 -31.90 2.04 -29.96
C HIS A 87 -31.44 3.49 -30.14
N GLN A 88 -31.47 3.99 -31.38
CA GLN A 88 -30.92 5.30 -31.77
C GLN A 88 -31.43 6.48 -30.92
N ARG A 89 -32.70 6.47 -30.52
CA ARG A 89 -33.28 7.53 -29.65
C ARG A 89 -32.67 7.54 -28.24
N LYS A 90 -32.27 6.37 -27.73
CA LYS A 90 -31.62 6.21 -26.42
C LYS A 90 -30.13 6.58 -26.49
N TYR A 91 -29.53 6.44 -27.68
CA TYR A 91 -28.11 6.69 -27.93
C TYR A 91 -27.92 7.73 -29.04
N PRO A 92 -28.28 9.01 -28.80
CA PRO A 92 -28.07 10.07 -29.78
C PRO A 92 -26.58 10.36 -30.00
N THR A 93 -26.25 10.97 -31.14
CA THR A 93 -24.88 11.31 -31.57
C THR A 93 -24.07 12.03 -30.49
N GLU A 94 -24.65 13.04 -29.84
CA GLU A 94 -23.99 13.82 -28.79
C GLU A 94 -23.57 12.96 -27.59
N LEU A 95 -24.42 12.01 -27.20
CA LEU A 95 -24.13 11.09 -26.10
C LEU A 95 -22.96 10.17 -26.43
N LEU A 96 -22.96 9.59 -27.64
CA LEU A 96 -21.92 8.69 -28.11
C LEU A 96 -20.57 9.41 -28.25
N ARG A 97 -20.57 10.63 -28.82
CA ARG A 97 -19.36 11.49 -28.87
C ARG A 97 -18.81 11.78 -27.47
N ARG A 98 -19.69 12.10 -26.52
CA ARG A 98 -19.27 12.31 -25.13
C ARG A 98 -18.67 11.05 -24.52
N TRP A 99 -19.27 9.88 -24.71
CA TRP A 99 -18.73 8.62 -24.16
C TRP A 99 -17.40 8.22 -24.77
N LYS A 100 -17.25 8.43 -26.09
CA LYS A 100 -15.97 8.30 -26.78
C LYS A 100 -14.91 9.17 -26.10
N GLN A 101 -15.17 10.47 -26.00
CA GLN A 101 -14.24 11.43 -25.41
C GLN A 101 -13.91 11.08 -23.95
N GLU A 102 -14.92 10.78 -23.11
CA GLU A 102 -14.73 10.36 -21.72
C GLU A 102 -13.83 9.11 -21.61
N HIS A 103 -13.96 8.15 -22.53
CA HIS A 103 -13.14 6.94 -22.53
C HIS A 103 -11.70 7.23 -22.96
N GLU A 104 -11.52 7.94 -24.07
CA GLU A 104 -10.21 8.27 -24.62
C GLU A 104 -9.41 9.18 -23.66
N ASP A 105 -10.06 10.18 -23.05
CA ASP A 105 -9.43 11.04 -22.04
C ASP A 105 -9.01 10.24 -20.81
N ARG A 106 -9.85 9.29 -20.38
CA ARG A 106 -9.50 8.41 -19.26
C ARG A 106 -8.27 7.54 -19.58
N ILE A 107 -8.19 6.99 -20.79
CA ILE A 107 -7.00 6.24 -21.23
C ILE A 107 -5.77 7.15 -21.27
N GLU A 108 -5.89 8.33 -21.88
CA GLU A 108 -4.80 9.30 -21.95
C GLU A 108 -4.30 9.66 -20.54
N ILE A 109 -5.19 10.07 -19.63
CA ILE A 109 -4.85 10.38 -18.22
C ILE A 109 -4.16 9.20 -17.55
N GLN A 110 -4.68 7.98 -17.71
CA GLN A 110 -4.12 6.78 -17.08
C GLN A 110 -2.78 6.35 -17.66
N THR A 111 -2.47 6.76 -18.88
CA THR A 111 -1.24 6.39 -19.60
C THR A 111 -0.22 7.53 -19.66
N SER A 112 -0.62 8.76 -19.35
CA SER A 112 0.22 9.96 -19.36
C SER A 112 0.98 10.22 -18.06
N TYR A 113 0.87 9.32 -17.08
CA TYR A 113 1.59 9.46 -15.80
C TYR A 113 3.12 9.30 -16.03
N PRO A 114 3.96 10.23 -15.53
CA PRO A 114 5.41 10.09 -15.64
C PRO A 114 5.87 8.80 -14.95
N GLU A 115 6.65 7.99 -15.66
CA GLU A 115 7.09 6.66 -15.18
C GLU A 115 7.73 6.70 -13.78
N ASP A 116 8.41 7.79 -13.43
CA ASP A 116 9.19 7.90 -12.20
C ASP A 116 8.37 8.24 -10.95
N ILE A 117 7.19 8.87 -11.10
CA ILE A 117 6.36 9.29 -9.94
C ILE A 117 5.68 8.09 -9.28
N HIS A 118 5.49 7.01 -10.04
CA HIS A 118 4.77 5.82 -9.60
C HIS A 118 5.66 4.60 -9.36
N LYS A 119 6.98 4.68 -9.57
CA LYS A 119 7.89 3.56 -9.24
C LYS A 119 8.25 3.55 -7.75
N SER A 120 8.27 2.37 -7.16
CA SER A 120 8.63 2.16 -5.75
C SER A 120 9.43 0.88 -5.60
N THR A 121 10.51 0.93 -4.83
CA THR A 121 11.27 -0.28 -4.47
C THR A 121 10.47 -1.06 -3.44
N VAL A 122 10.06 -2.27 -3.80
CA VAL A 122 9.36 -3.18 -2.89
C VAL A 122 10.36 -3.71 -1.87
N LEU A 123 10.04 -3.55 -0.59
CA LEU A 123 10.79 -4.13 0.53
C LEU A 123 9.89 -5.15 1.24
N LEU A 124 10.29 -6.42 1.17
CA LEU A 124 9.64 -7.54 1.85
C LEU A 124 10.49 -7.98 3.04
N PHE A 125 9.88 -7.96 4.22
CA PHE A 125 10.52 -8.43 5.45
C PHE A 125 9.67 -9.50 6.13
N SER A 126 10.15 -10.74 6.13
CA SER A 126 9.45 -11.86 6.75
C SER A 126 10.38 -12.63 7.69
N VAL A 127 10.03 -12.71 8.97
CA VAL A 127 10.72 -13.55 9.95
C VAL A 127 9.68 -14.39 10.68
N ASN A 128 9.99 -15.65 10.96
CA ASN A 128 9.08 -16.57 11.63
C ASN A 128 8.51 -16.00 12.95
N ILE A 129 7.20 -16.16 13.15
CA ILE A 129 6.50 -15.86 14.42
C ILE A 129 5.98 -17.18 14.98
N GLY A 130 6.66 -17.72 15.99
CA GLY A 130 6.52 -19.13 16.34
C GLY A 130 6.98 -20.01 15.17
N ASP A 131 6.20 -21.03 14.82
CA ASP A 131 6.49 -21.95 13.72
C ASP A 131 5.93 -21.49 12.36
N ARG A 132 5.39 -20.26 12.28
CA ARG A 132 4.66 -19.77 11.11
C ARG A 132 5.47 -18.78 10.30
N ILE A 133 5.45 -18.96 8.98
CA ILE A 133 5.87 -17.98 7.98
C ILE A 133 4.66 -17.69 7.11
N VAL A 134 4.35 -16.42 6.92
CA VAL A 134 3.21 -16.00 6.09
C VAL A 134 3.77 -15.51 4.76
N PRO A 135 3.60 -16.26 3.65
CA PRO A 135 4.08 -15.82 2.35
C PRO A 135 3.30 -14.58 1.90
N ILE A 136 4.02 -13.58 1.39
CA ILE A 136 3.43 -12.39 0.77
C ILE A 136 3.59 -12.54 -0.74
N ASN A 137 2.48 -12.77 -1.45
CA ASN A 137 2.53 -13.05 -2.89
C ASN A 137 2.64 -11.75 -3.73
N THR A 138 3.11 -11.86 -4.97
CA THR A 138 3.32 -10.71 -5.88
C THR A 138 2.01 -10.04 -6.32
N GLU A 139 0.90 -10.76 -6.31
CA GLU A 139 -0.41 -10.22 -6.70
C GLU A 139 -0.95 -9.25 -5.66
N VAL A 140 -0.96 -9.63 -4.37
CA VAL A 140 -1.41 -8.75 -3.28
C VAL A 140 -0.54 -7.50 -3.16
N ILE A 141 0.77 -7.62 -3.42
CA ILE A 141 1.69 -6.47 -3.44
C ILE A 141 1.29 -5.49 -4.54
N ARG A 142 1.09 -5.99 -5.77
CA ARG A 142 0.70 -5.13 -6.92
C ARG A 142 -0.64 -4.45 -6.69
N ASN A 143 -1.62 -5.17 -6.13
CA ASN A 143 -2.94 -4.62 -5.84
C ASN A 143 -2.89 -3.57 -4.73
N ALA A 144 -2.10 -3.80 -3.68
CA ALA A 144 -1.94 -2.85 -2.59
C ALA A 144 -1.21 -1.58 -3.03
N MET A 145 -0.21 -1.70 -3.91
CA MET A 145 0.60 -0.56 -4.35
C MET A 145 -0.11 0.39 -5.30
N PHE A 146 -1.15 -0.06 -6.03
CA PHE A 146 -1.81 0.74 -7.04
C PHE A 146 -2.27 2.11 -6.48
N PRO A 147 -1.97 3.24 -7.15
CA PRO A 147 -1.46 3.40 -8.52
C PRO A 147 0.07 3.38 -8.66
N LYS A 148 0.84 3.05 -7.62
CA LYS A 148 2.29 2.80 -7.74
C LYS A 148 2.56 1.39 -8.31
N PHE A 149 3.71 1.25 -8.93
CA PHE A 149 4.22 0.01 -9.52
C PHE A 149 5.63 -0.28 -8.99
N PRO A 150 6.01 -1.56 -8.88
CA PRO A 150 7.35 -1.93 -8.44
C PRO A 150 8.41 -1.49 -9.45
N THR A 151 9.54 -0.96 -8.97
CA THR A 151 10.68 -0.60 -9.82
C THR A 151 11.21 -1.81 -10.61
N ASP A 152 11.20 -2.98 -9.98
CA ASP A 152 11.53 -4.27 -10.58
C ASP A 152 10.78 -5.41 -9.86
N LEU A 153 10.78 -6.61 -10.44
CA LEU A 153 10.09 -7.79 -9.87
C LEU A 153 10.80 -8.42 -8.66
N LYS A 154 12.08 -8.07 -8.41
CA LYS A 154 12.93 -8.68 -7.39
C LYS A 154 12.76 -7.98 -6.04
N GLY A 155 12.80 -6.65 -6.02
CA GLY A 155 12.79 -5.83 -4.81
C GLY A 155 13.91 -6.18 -3.83
N ILE A 156 13.77 -5.67 -2.61
CA ILE A 156 14.59 -6.04 -1.45
C ILE A 156 13.83 -7.08 -0.64
N LYS A 157 14.40 -8.27 -0.47
CA LYS A 157 13.81 -9.34 0.34
C LYS A 157 14.74 -9.72 1.48
N ILE A 158 14.21 -9.66 2.70
CA ILE A 158 14.84 -10.16 3.93
C ILE A 158 13.88 -11.20 4.51
N GLU A 159 14.17 -12.47 4.23
CA GLU A 159 13.33 -13.61 4.63
C GLU A 159 14.16 -14.56 5.48
N GLU A 160 13.69 -14.86 6.69
CA GLU A 160 14.32 -15.80 7.63
C GLU A 160 13.28 -16.73 8.25
N SER A 161 13.54 -18.04 8.18
CA SER A 161 12.67 -19.08 8.69
C SER A 161 13.12 -19.67 10.01
N HIS A 162 14.38 -19.43 10.41
CA HIS A 162 15.01 -20.08 11.55
C HIS A 162 15.55 -19.06 12.56
N PHE A 163 14.81 -17.97 12.78
CA PHE A 163 15.15 -17.03 13.84
C PHE A 163 14.73 -17.60 15.20
N ASP A 164 15.69 -17.76 16.10
CA ASP A 164 15.44 -18.16 17.48
C ASP A 164 14.95 -16.97 18.30
N ARG A 165 13.63 -16.89 18.46
CA ARG A 165 12.99 -15.85 19.28
C ARG A 165 13.38 -15.97 20.76
N LEU A 166 13.81 -17.13 21.25
CA LEU A 166 14.19 -17.31 22.66
C LEU A 166 15.64 -16.88 22.96
N GLY A 167 16.39 -16.47 21.93
CA GLY A 167 17.78 -16.04 22.04
C GLY A 167 18.01 -14.86 22.99
N THR A 168 19.27 -14.65 23.36
CA THR A 168 19.70 -13.54 24.22
C THR A 168 19.61 -12.19 23.50
N PRO A 169 19.56 -11.06 24.23
CA PRO A 169 19.56 -9.73 23.61
C PRO A 169 20.72 -9.51 22.62
N GLU A 170 21.89 -10.09 22.88
CA GLU A 170 23.05 -10.03 21.99
C GLU A 170 22.81 -10.81 20.69
N GLN A 171 22.12 -11.95 20.74
CA GLN A 171 21.73 -12.71 19.56
C GLN A 171 20.68 -11.97 18.73
N TRP A 172 19.69 -11.34 19.38
CA TRP A 172 18.73 -10.44 18.73
C TRP A 172 19.44 -9.27 18.03
N GLN A 173 20.37 -8.60 18.72
CA GLN A 173 21.13 -7.49 18.16
C GLN A 173 22.01 -7.94 16.98
N THR A 174 22.70 -9.07 17.12
CA THR A 174 23.54 -9.65 16.07
C THR A 174 22.73 -9.99 14.83
N PHE A 175 21.54 -10.57 15.00
CA PHE A 175 20.63 -10.84 13.89
C PHE A 175 20.18 -9.54 13.21
N ALA A 176 19.70 -8.58 13.98
CA ALA A 176 19.22 -7.30 13.47
C ALA A 176 20.31 -6.54 12.69
N ASP A 177 21.52 -6.46 13.24
CA ASP A 177 22.65 -5.79 12.59
C ASP A 177 23.07 -6.52 11.30
N ASN A 178 23.17 -7.85 11.34
CA ASN A 178 23.73 -8.63 10.22
C ASN A 178 22.74 -8.87 9.08
N LYS A 179 21.46 -9.06 9.38
CA LYS A 179 20.42 -9.44 8.40
C LYS A 179 19.57 -8.25 7.96
N ILE A 180 19.32 -7.30 8.85
CA ILE A 180 18.48 -6.13 8.55
C ILE A 180 19.36 -4.94 8.18
N LYS A 181 20.15 -4.40 9.12
CA LYS A 181 20.92 -3.16 8.91
C LYS A 181 21.88 -3.28 7.72
N ARG A 182 22.71 -4.32 7.67
CA ARG A 182 23.65 -4.53 6.54
C ARG A 182 22.93 -4.58 5.20
N ARG A 183 21.76 -5.24 5.14
CA ARG A 183 21.02 -5.37 3.88
C ARG A 183 20.44 -4.03 3.43
N ILE A 184 19.82 -3.29 4.34
CA ILE A 184 19.23 -1.98 4.05
C ILE A 184 20.31 -0.96 3.66
N LEU A 185 21.41 -0.89 4.41
CA LEU A 185 22.50 0.04 4.09
C LEU A 185 23.11 -0.24 2.73
N ARG A 186 23.38 -1.51 2.42
CA ARG A 186 23.92 -1.91 1.12
C ARG A 186 23.01 -1.45 -0.03
N ASP A 187 21.73 -1.75 0.05
CA ASP A 187 20.80 -1.43 -1.03
C ASP A 187 20.49 0.10 -1.11
N LEU A 188 20.69 0.86 -0.02
CA LEU A 188 20.62 2.34 -0.02
C LEU A 188 21.89 3.01 -0.59
N GLU A 189 23.07 2.42 -0.37
CA GLU A 189 24.38 2.99 -0.73
C GLU A 189 24.84 2.61 -2.15
N GLU A 190 24.40 1.47 -2.70
CA GLU A 190 24.89 0.90 -3.98
C GLU A 190 24.42 1.63 -5.28
N GLY A 191 23.96 2.89 -5.22
CA GLY A 191 23.44 3.61 -6.39
C GLY A 191 24.24 4.83 -6.85
N ILE A 192 24.52 4.94 -8.16
CA ILE A 192 24.68 6.25 -8.84
C ILE A 192 23.34 7.02 -8.78
N ASP A 193 23.31 8.34 -8.99
CA ASP A 193 22.10 9.16 -8.74
C ASP A 193 20.81 8.64 -9.44
N ASP A 194 20.93 7.99 -10.60
CA ASP A 194 19.80 7.37 -11.32
C ASP A 194 19.36 5.99 -10.78
N VAL A 195 20.18 5.34 -9.94
CA VAL A 195 19.95 4.01 -9.35
C VAL A 195 19.61 4.09 -7.86
N LYS A 196 19.72 5.27 -7.24
CA LYS A 196 19.35 5.48 -5.84
C LYS A 196 17.85 5.23 -5.62
N ILE A 197 17.54 4.61 -4.49
CA ILE A 197 16.15 4.35 -4.10
C ILE A 197 15.45 5.68 -3.81
N LYS A 198 14.46 6.02 -4.63
CA LYS A 198 13.66 7.25 -4.49
C LYS A 198 12.44 7.06 -3.58
N HIS A 199 11.96 5.83 -3.43
CA HIS A 199 10.76 5.51 -2.66
C HIS A 199 10.72 4.03 -2.27
N PHE A 200 10.15 3.71 -1.09
CA PHE A 200 9.89 2.34 -0.63
C PHE A 200 8.41 2.00 -0.55
N SER A 201 8.06 0.76 -0.89
CA SER A 201 6.78 0.13 -0.51
C SER A 201 7.08 -1.05 0.40
N ILE A 202 6.76 -0.91 1.69
CA ILE A 202 7.22 -1.79 2.75
C ILE A 202 6.12 -2.75 3.18
N PHE A 203 6.42 -4.04 3.13
CA PHE A 203 5.54 -5.14 3.53
C PHE A 203 6.29 -6.01 4.54
N GLY A 204 5.75 -6.13 5.76
CA GLY A 204 6.46 -6.77 6.87
C GLY A 204 5.58 -7.68 7.72
N ILE A 205 6.01 -8.92 7.93
CA ILE A 205 5.48 -9.83 8.96
C ILE A 205 6.65 -10.42 9.73
N SER A 206 6.89 -9.93 10.93
CA SER A 206 8.06 -10.29 11.74
C SER A 206 7.78 -9.96 13.21
N PRO A 207 8.53 -10.52 14.19
CA PRO A 207 8.46 -10.07 15.58
C PRO A 207 8.55 -8.54 15.72
N MET A 208 7.75 -7.97 16.62
CA MET A 208 7.61 -6.50 16.76
C MET A 208 8.95 -5.77 16.92
N PRO A 209 9.91 -6.26 17.75
CA PRO A 209 11.22 -5.61 17.88
C PRO A 209 11.98 -5.50 16.55
N LEU A 210 11.91 -6.54 15.71
CA LEU A 210 12.61 -6.55 14.43
C LEU A 210 11.96 -5.63 13.40
N LEU A 211 10.62 -5.49 13.42
CA LEU A 211 9.92 -4.50 12.58
C LEU A 211 10.30 -3.07 12.97
N MET A 212 10.39 -2.77 14.27
CA MET A 212 10.87 -1.47 14.75
C MET A 212 12.32 -1.24 14.34
N TYR A 213 13.18 -2.24 14.44
CA TYR A 213 14.57 -2.11 14.00
C TYR A 213 14.70 -1.92 12.48
N LEU A 214 13.88 -2.61 11.68
CA LEU A 214 13.77 -2.37 10.23
C LEU A 214 13.39 -0.92 9.96
N GLY A 215 12.33 -0.42 10.61
CA GLY A 215 11.90 0.96 10.49
C GLY A 215 13.03 1.95 10.75
N LYS A 216 13.81 1.73 11.81
CA LYS A 216 14.97 2.56 12.15
C LYS A 216 16.05 2.53 11.07
N CYS A 217 16.29 1.38 10.44
CA CYS A 217 17.29 1.28 9.37
C CYS A 217 16.87 2.05 8.11
N ILE A 218 15.56 2.18 7.88
CA ILE A 218 15.01 2.94 6.76
C ILE A 218 15.01 4.45 7.07
N GLY A 219 14.66 4.82 8.30
CA GLY A 219 14.54 6.22 8.73
C GLY A 219 13.45 6.98 7.97
N ASP A 220 13.53 8.32 7.99
CA ASP A 220 12.57 9.23 7.34
C ASP A 220 13.15 9.96 6.12
N THR A 221 14.40 9.69 5.75
CA THR A 221 15.10 10.36 4.63
C THR A 221 14.60 9.94 3.25
N VAL A 222 14.21 8.67 3.11
CA VAL A 222 13.58 8.15 1.88
C VAL A 222 12.07 8.05 2.10
N PRO A 223 11.24 8.65 1.21
CA PRO A 223 9.80 8.48 1.24
C PRO A 223 9.41 7.00 1.22
N ALA A 224 8.43 6.61 2.03
CA ALA A 224 7.96 5.24 2.08
C ALA A 224 6.46 5.14 2.33
N ASP A 225 5.84 4.16 1.66
CA ASP A 225 4.52 3.65 2.02
C ASP A 225 4.70 2.35 2.80
N ILE A 226 4.22 2.34 4.04
CA ILE A 226 4.15 1.12 4.85
C ILE A 226 2.76 0.51 4.68
N TYR A 227 2.70 -0.79 4.42
CA TYR A 227 1.43 -1.49 4.23
C TYR A 227 1.08 -2.35 5.45
N GLN A 228 -0.22 -2.50 5.69
CA GLN A 228 -0.76 -3.28 6.80
C GLN A 228 -1.33 -4.61 6.27
N SER A 229 -0.99 -5.72 6.94
CA SER A 229 -1.68 -6.99 6.71
C SER A 229 -3.03 -6.99 7.43
N HIS A 230 -4.12 -6.96 6.68
CA HIS A 230 -5.48 -7.02 7.20
C HIS A 230 -5.94 -8.47 7.34
N ARG A 231 -6.39 -8.81 8.54
CA ARG A 231 -7.01 -10.10 8.86
C ARG A 231 -8.52 -9.98 8.61
N ASN A 232 -9.12 -10.99 7.98
CA ASN A 232 -10.56 -11.07 7.65
C ASN A 232 -11.00 -10.13 6.51
N ILE A 233 -10.31 -10.19 5.37
CA ILE A 233 -10.79 -9.59 4.11
C ILE A 233 -11.40 -10.70 3.24
N GLU A 234 -12.61 -10.48 2.71
CA GLU A 234 -13.28 -11.44 1.81
C GLU A 234 -12.51 -11.64 0.51
N ASP A 235 -12.09 -10.54 -0.12
CA ASP A 235 -11.22 -10.54 -1.28
C ASP A 235 -9.75 -10.68 -0.85
N THR A 236 -9.24 -11.91 -0.86
CA THR A 236 -7.88 -12.23 -0.40
C THR A 236 -6.79 -11.50 -1.20
N SER A 237 -7.10 -11.04 -2.41
CA SER A 237 -6.20 -10.22 -3.24
C SER A 237 -5.96 -8.80 -2.68
N LYS A 238 -6.77 -8.39 -1.70
CA LYS A 238 -6.74 -7.07 -1.03
C LYS A 238 -6.29 -7.12 0.43
N THR A 239 -5.71 -8.24 0.87
CA THR A 239 -5.24 -8.44 2.25
C THR A 239 -4.18 -7.45 2.72
N TRP A 240 -3.57 -6.70 1.80
CA TRP A 240 -2.59 -5.64 2.09
C TRP A 240 -3.01 -4.25 1.61
N SER A 241 -4.19 -4.14 0.99
CA SER A 241 -4.72 -2.87 0.50
C SER A 241 -5.35 -2.11 1.66
N TRP A 242 -5.00 -0.83 1.79
CA TRP A 242 -5.71 0.07 2.69
C TRP A 242 -7.20 0.12 2.32
N GLN A 243 -8.06 0.19 3.33
CA GLN A 243 -9.51 0.24 3.12
C GLN A 243 -9.97 1.65 2.77
N GLU A 244 -10.99 1.76 1.94
CA GLU A 244 -11.65 3.01 1.60
C GLU A 244 -12.87 3.18 2.50
N ASP A 245 -12.65 3.61 3.75
CA ASP A 245 -13.75 3.93 4.66
C ASP A 245 -13.51 5.31 5.27
N SER A 246 -14.44 6.25 5.01
CA SER A 246 -14.36 7.64 5.44
C SER A 246 -15.03 7.88 6.81
N SER A 247 -15.60 6.85 7.43
CA SER A 247 -16.57 7.03 8.51
C SER A 247 -16.06 6.78 9.93
N VAL A 248 -14.77 6.46 10.13
CA VAL A 248 -14.26 6.06 11.45
C VAL A 248 -13.02 6.86 11.85
N GLU A 249 -13.23 7.96 12.58
CA GLU A 249 -12.18 8.57 13.39
C GLU A 249 -12.17 7.91 14.77
N LEU A 250 -11.23 6.98 14.98
CA LEU A 250 -10.90 6.47 16.31
C LEU A 250 -9.57 7.08 16.73
N PRO A 251 -9.57 8.13 17.58
CA PRO A 251 -8.34 8.78 18.00
C PRO A 251 -7.52 7.84 18.90
N TYR A 252 -6.20 8.00 18.83
CA TYR A 252 -5.32 7.41 19.83
C TYR A 252 -5.45 8.15 21.16
N LEU A 253 -5.47 7.40 22.25
CA LEU A 253 -5.50 7.92 23.61
C LEU A 253 -4.08 7.85 24.18
N VAL A 254 -3.55 9.00 24.59
CA VAL A 254 -2.22 9.11 25.18
C VAL A 254 -2.34 9.48 26.65
N SER A 255 -1.67 8.73 27.53
CA SER A 255 -1.71 8.95 28.97
C SER A 255 -0.38 8.62 29.65
N CYS A 256 -0.20 9.17 30.87
CA CYS A 256 0.84 8.77 31.82
C CYS A 256 0.12 8.11 33.00
N GLU A 257 0.30 6.81 33.17
CA GLU A 257 -0.38 6.02 34.20
C GLU A 257 0.37 6.04 35.53
N GLN A 258 1.69 6.16 35.46
CA GLN A 258 2.55 6.25 36.63
C GLN A 258 3.61 7.31 36.37
N ASP A 259 3.69 8.28 37.29
CA ASP A 259 4.68 9.34 37.25
C ASP A 259 5.82 9.05 38.23
N GLY A 260 6.94 8.56 37.70
CA GLY A 260 8.15 8.25 38.45
C GLY A 260 9.34 9.14 38.05
N LYS A 261 10.40 9.14 38.86
CA LYS A 261 11.64 9.93 38.64
C LYS A 261 12.85 9.10 38.20
N GLY A 262 12.64 7.83 37.90
CA GLY A 262 13.68 6.89 37.49
C GLY A 262 14.10 7.11 36.03
N GLU A 263 15.30 6.63 35.69
CA GLU A 263 15.82 6.74 34.33
C GLU A 263 15.08 5.83 33.33
N VAL A 264 14.43 4.77 33.82
CA VAL A 264 13.66 3.83 32.99
C VAL A 264 12.23 4.32 32.83
N VAL A 265 11.79 4.40 31.57
CA VAL A 265 10.43 4.75 31.18
C VAL A 265 9.84 3.57 30.42
N LEU A 266 8.70 3.05 30.87
CA LEU A 266 7.92 2.06 30.14
C LEU A 266 6.95 2.77 29.20
N LEU A 267 6.95 2.40 27.93
CA LEU A 267 6.03 2.91 26.93
C LEU A 267 5.17 1.76 26.39
N LYS A 268 3.93 1.69 26.85
CA LYS A 268 2.93 0.73 26.38
C LYS A 268 2.33 1.21 25.06
N LEU A 269 2.37 0.36 24.04
CA LEU A 269 1.63 0.56 22.80
C LEU A 269 0.54 -0.51 22.72
N ALA A 270 -0.63 -0.22 23.29
CA ALA A 270 -1.73 -1.17 23.49
C ALA A 270 -2.84 -0.92 22.47
N ILE A 271 -2.61 -1.29 21.20
CA ILE A 271 -3.48 -0.98 20.06
C ILE A 271 -4.13 -2.24 19.50
N SER A 272 -3.37 -3.33 19.33
CA SER A 272 -3.88 -4.61 18.84
C SER A 272 -4.34 -5.55 19.95
N ASP A 273 -3.92 -5.32 21.18
CA ASP A 273 -4.30 -6.05 22.38
C ASP A 273 -4.03 -5.17 23.61
N THR A 274 -4.61 -5.50 24.76
CA THR A 274 -4.37 -4.80 26.03
C THR A 274 -3.03 -5.22 26.65
N ILE A 275 -2.43 -4.33 27.42
CA ILE A 275 -1.18 -4.57 28.16
C ILE A 275 -1.43 -4.28 29.63
N GLU A 276 -1.88 -5.32 30.33
CA GLU A 276 -2.13 -5.32 31.78
C GLU A 276 -0.84 -5.50 32.58
N TYR A 277 -0.87 -5.12 33.86
CA TYR A 277 0.30 -5.09 34.75
C TYR A 277 1.03 -6.45 34.85
N ASP A 278 0.28 -7.55 34.86
CA ASP A 278 0.81 -8.92 34.91
C ASP A 278 1.75 -9.23 33.72
N LYS A 279 1.59 -8.56 32.57
CA LYS A 279 2.44 -8.78 31.40
C LYS A 279 3.81 -8.11 31.51
N TYR A 280 4.02 -7.15 32.42
CA TYR A 280 5.26 -6.37 32.50
C TYR A 280 5.75 -6.08 33.92
N GLU A 281 5.16 -6.70 34.94
CA GLU A 281 5.55 -6.57 36.36
C GLU A 281 7.07 -6.70 36.56
N ASN A 282 7.71 -7.64 35.86
CA ASN A 282 9.15 -7.88 35.94
C ASN A 282 10.03 -6.73 35.41
N LEU A 283 9.45 -5.73 34.76
CA LEU A 283 10.14 -4.55 34.23
C LEU A 283 9.86 -3.29 35.07
N VAL A 284 8.93 -3.37 36.02
CA VAL A 284 8.58 -2.26 36.91
C VAL A 284 9.62 -2.12 38.01
N SER A 285 10.02 -0.89 38.30
CA SER A 285 10.80 -0.54 39.48
C SER A 285 10.08 0.57 40.23
N ASP A 286 10.33 0.72 41.53
CA ASP A 286 9.60 1.65 42.43
C ASP A 286 9.58 3.12 41.96
N ASN A 287 10.41 3.48 40.98
CA ASN A 287 10.55 4.85 40.50
C ASN A 287 10.37 4.99 38.97
N CYS A 288 9.95 3.96 38.23
CA CYS A 288 9.78 4.10 36.77
C CYS A 288 8.52 4.92 36.42
N SER A 289 8.57 5.62 35.28
CA SER A 289 7.38 6.22 34.67
C SER A 289 6.75 5.26 33.66
N ILE A 290 5.43 5.26 33.58
CA ILE A 290 4.66 4.44 32.65
C ILE A 290 3.78 5.34 31.79
N TYR A 291 4.03 5.31 30.49
CA TYR A 291 3.23 6.00 29.47
C TYR A 291 2.52 5.00 28.59
N GLN A 292 1.42 5.42 28.00
CA GLN A 292 0.61 4.59 27.12
C GLN A 292 0.13 5.36 25.89
N ILE A 293 0.15 4.67 24.75
CA ILE A 293 -0.69 4.97 23.60
C ILE A 293 -1.64 3.79 23.41
N THR A 294 -2.94 4.05 23.41
CA THR A 294 -3.99 3.03 23.26
C THR A 294 -5.13 3.56 22.39
N VAL A 295 -6.19 2.76 22.27
CA VAL A 295 -7.42 3.05 21.54
C VAL A 295 -8.61 2.62 22.41
N SER A 296 -9.82 3.08 22.11
CA SER A 296 -11.00 2.74 22.92
C SER A 296 -11.26 1.23 22.99
N GLU A 297 -11.01 0.51 21.88
CA GLU A 297 -11.17 -0.93 21.78
C GLU A 297 -9.93 -1.53 21.09
N ALA A 298 -9.00 -2.03 21.90
CA ALA A 298 -7.79 -2.67 21.39
C ALA A 298 -8.16 -3.92 20.57
N SER A 299 -7.67 -3.99 19.33
CA SER A 299 -8.04 -5.07 18.42
C SER A 299 -7.02 -5.24 17.29
N PRO A 300 -6.70 -6.48 16.88
CA PRO A 300 -5.83 -6.71 15.72
C PRO A 300 -6.45 -6.19 14.40
N HIS A 301 -7.72 -5.80 14.40
CA HIS A 301 -8.44 -5.22 13.26
C HIS A 301 -8.59 -3.69 13.34
N PHE A 302 -7.97 -3.04 14.33
CA PHE A 302 -8.10 -1.59 14.54
C PHE A 302 -7.61 -0.77 13.33
N LEU A 303 -6.45 -1.11 12.79
CA LEU A 303 -5.80 -0.33 11.74
C LEU A 303 -6.29 -0.76 10.36
N LYS A 304 -7.11 0.09 9.74
CA LYS A 304 -7.78 -0.12 8.44
C LYS A 304 -7.41 0.92 7.39
N LEU A 305 -7.10 2.13 7.82
CA LEU A 305 -6.86 3.29 6.96
C LEU A 305 -5.42 3.78 7.08
N LYS A 306 -4.83 4.22 5.96
CA LYS A 306 -3.50 4.84 5.95
C LYS A 306 -3.42 6.05 6.89
N ARG A 307 -4.48 6.87 6.94
CA ARG A 307 -4.57 8.04 7.82
C ARG A 307 -4.45 7.70 9.31
N GLN A 308 -4.89 6.51 9.75
CA GLN A 308 -4.71 6.09 11.14
C GLN A 308 -3.22 5.91 11.47
N LEU A 309 -2.43 5.35 10.54
CA LEU A 309 -0.98 5.22 10.71
C LEU A 309 -0.29 6.60 10.78
N GLU A 310 -0.74 7.55 9.97
CA GLU A 310 -0.23 8.94 9.98
C GLU A 310 -0.53 9.65 11.32
N ILE A 311 -1.74 9.50 11.85
CA ILE A 311 -2.12 10.06 13.17
C ILE A 311 -1.29 9.39 14.27
N PHE A 312 -1.11 8.07 14.23
CA PHE A 312 -0.24 7.37 15.17
C PHE A 312 1.18 7.93 15.18
N SER A 313 1.76 8.09 13.98
CA SER A 313 3.12 8.61 13.80
C SER A 313 3.30 9.96 14.51
N TYR A 314 2.33 10.86 14.35
CA TYR A 314 2.32 12.16 15.03
C TYR A 314 2.23 12.04 16.55
N GLU A 315 1.28 11.27 17.09
CA GLU A 315 1.09 11.13 18.54
C GLU A 315 2.27 10.42 19.20
N TYR A 316 2.83 9.38 18.57
CA TYR A 316 4.01 8.68 19.04
C TYR A 316 5.22 9.61 19.08
N ARG A 317 5.47 10.37 18.01
CA ARG A 317 6.60 11.30 17.95
C ARG A 317 6.49 12.41 19.01
N LYS A 318 5.28 12.95 19.19
CA LYS A 318 4.95 13.94 20.21
C LYS A 318 5.18 13.39 21.62
N LEU A 319 4.73 12.16 21.90
CA LEU A 319 4.92 11.52 23.20
C LEU A 319 6.41 11.28 23.51
N LEU A 320 7.19 10.78 22.55
CA LEU A 320 8.63 10.60 22.75
C LEU A 320 9.33 11.94 23.10
N ASN A 321 8.94 13.05 22.46
CA ASN A 321 9.46 14.37 22.80
C ASN A 321 9.05 14.81 24.23
N GLN A 322 7.82 14.52 24.65
CA GLN A 322 7.36 14.82 26.01
C GLN A 322 8.11 14.00 27.07
N ILE A 323 8.32 12.70 26.81
CA ILE A 323 9.10 11.82 27.67
C ILE A 323 10.52 12.36 27.83
N GLN A 324 11.18 12.71 26.72
CA GLN A 324 12.54 13.24 26.77
C GLN A 324 12.62 14.60 27.49
N ALA A 325 11.67 15.51 27.23
CA ALA A 325 11.63 16.82 27.88
C ALA A 325 11.49 16.69 29.42
N LYS A 326 10.75 15.68 29.88
CA LYS A 326 10.52 15.44 31.31
C LYS A 326 11.67 14.69 31.98
N HIS A 327 12.15 13.61 31.36
CA HIS A 327 13.09 12.65 31.98
C HIS A 327 14.55 12.89 31.58
N GLY A 328 14.80 13.81 30.65
CA GLY A 328 16.13 14.17 30.18
C GLY A 328 16.71 13.19 29.17
N LYS A 329 17.87 13.55 28.61
CA LYS A 329 18.52 12.83 27.49
C LYS A 329 19.05 11.43 27.84
N ASN A 330 19.22 11.12 29.12
CA ASN A 330 19.82 9.86 29.58
C ASN A 330 18.76 8.82 29.97
N CYS A 331 17.46 9.14 29.84
CA CYS A 331 16.43 8.15 30.13
C CYS A 331 16.52 6.97 29.15
N LYS A 332 15.88 5.85 29.50
CA LYS A 332 15.82 4.64 28.69
C LYS A 332 14.36 4.27 28.50
N ILE A 333 13.91 4.24 27.26
CA ILE A 333 12.53 3.93 26.92
C ILE A 333 12.45 2.44 26.57
N LEU A 334 11.63 1.69 27.31
CA LEU A 334 11.32 0.30 27.02
C LEU A 334 9.92 0.25 26.41
N ILE A 335 9.85 -0.06 25.11
CA ILE A 335 8.61 -0.17 24.38
C ILE A 335 8.02 -1.56 24.59
N LEU A 336 6.77 -1.61 25.04
CA LEU A 336 5.97 -2.81 25.22
C LEU A 336 4.94 -2.87 24.08
N PRO A 337 5.21 -3.59 22.98
CA PRO A 337 4.36 -3.54 21.79
C PRO A 337 3.23 -4.58 21.83
N ALA A 338 2.00 -4.09 21.68
CA ALA A 338 0.86 -4.83 21.19
C ALA A 338 0.24 -4.00 20.05
N VAL A 339 0.86 -4.05 18.87
CA VAL A 339 0.52 -3.17 17.75
C VAL A 339 0.40 -3.92 16.41
N PRO A 340 -0.36 -3.38 15.45
CA PRO A 340 -0.30 -3.79 14.04
C PRO A 340 1.13 -3.69 13.47
N VAL A 341 1.45 -4.54 12.48
CA VAL A 341 2.79 -4.64 11.88
C VAL A 341 3.29 -3.32 11.29
N SER A 342 2.42 -2.55 10.65
CA SER A 342 2.80 -1.26 10.06
C SER A 342 3.14 -0.20 11.11
N ILE A 343 2.44 -0.20 12.24
CA ILE A 343 2.75 0.66 13.40
C ILE A 343 4.12 0.30 13.97
N ALA A 344 4.46 -0.99 14.08
CA ALA A 344 5.79 -1.39 14.55
C ALA A 344 6.91 -0.88 13.64
N VAL A 345 6.75 -0.93 12.31
CA VAL A 345 7.72 -0.34 11.37
C VAL A 345 7.80 1.18 11.56
N GLU A 346 6.66 1.86 11.68
CA GLU A 346 6.62 3.32 11.83
C GLU A 346 7.28 3.78 13.15
N CYS A 347 7.09 3.05 14.25
CA CYS A 347 7.78 3.30 15.52
C CYS A 347 9.31 3.40 15.36
N GLY A 348 9.88 2.62 14.43
CA GLY A 348 11.29 2.66 14.09
C GLY A 348 11.66 3.83 13.20
N ARG A 349 10.87 4.07 12.13
CA ARG A 349 11.16 5.08 11.10
C ARG A 349 11.28 6.49 11.67
N VAL A 350 10.44 6.81 12.64
CA VAL A 350 10.36 8.18 13.18
C VAL A 350 11.36 8.45 14.31
N ILE A 351 12.21 7.48 14.67
CA ILE A 351 13.27 7.68 15.66
C ILE A 351 14.36 8.58 15.08
N LEU A 352 14.77 9.58 15.85
CA LEU A 352 15.79 10.55 15.50
C LEU A 352 17.12 10.14 16.13
N PRO A 353 18.10 9.59 15.37
CA PRO A 353 19.29 8.96 15.95
C PRO A 353 20.18 9.89 16.78
N THR A 354 20.14 11.19 16.51
CA THR A 354 20.97 12.20 17.20
C THR A 354 20.24 12.90 18.35
N LYS A 355 18.93 12.66 18.50
CA LYS A 355 18.11 13.32 19.53
C LYS A 355 17.56 12.34 20.54
N ASP A 356 17.02 11.21 20.09
CA ASP A 356 16.29 10.32 20.99
C ASP A 356 17.20 9.63 22.02
N PRO A 357 16.70 9.43 23.26
CA PRO A 357 17.38 8.62 24.28
C PRO A 357 17.50 7.17 23.84
N GLU A 358 18.16 6.30 24.63
CA GLU A 358 18.19 4.88 24.31
C GLU A 358 16.77 4.28 24.31
N ILE A 359 16.37 3.68 23.18
CA ILE A 359 15.08 3.03 23.00
C ILE A 359 15.31 1.53 22.82
N TYR A 360 14.64 0.75 23.64
CA TYR A 360 14.65 -0.71 23.59
C TYR A 360 13.26 -1.25 23.27
N ALA A 361 13.20 -2.21 22.36
CA ALA A 361 11.99 -3.00 22.14
C ALA A 361 11.97 -4.23 23.06
N CYS A 362 10.80 -4.48 23.62
CA CYS A 362 10.51 -5.68 24.37
C CYS A 362 9.72 -6.69 23.54
N GLU A 363 9.90 -7.97 23.86
CA GLU A 363 9.16 -9.10 23.28
C GLU A 363 8.41 -9.82 24.41
N TYR A 364 7.18 -10.24 24.14
CA TYR A 364 6.37 -10.96 25.12
C TYR A 364 6.63 -12.46 25.07
N TYR A 365 6.93 -13.05 26.23
CA TYR A 365 7.15 -14.48 26.39
C TYR A 365 6.21 -15.03 27.45
N ARG A 366 5.25 -15.86 27.01
CA ARG A 366 4.36 -16.58 27.93
C ARG A 366 5.13 -17.44 28.93
N GLU A 367 6.19 -18.10 28.47
CA GLU A 367 7.02 -19.00 29.31
C GLU A 367 7.91 -18.25 30.30
N LYS A 368 8.25 -16.98 30.02
CA LYS A 368 9.03 -16.12 30.92
C LYS A 368 8.13 -15.16 31.73
N GLY A 369 6.81 -15.38 31.72
CA GLY A 369 5.84 -14.65 32.52
C GLY A 369 5.65 -13.18 32.15
N GLY A 370 6.09 -12.73 30.97
CA GLY A 370 5.94 -11.31 30.60
C GLY A 370 6.86 -10.81 29.50
N PHE A 371 6.88 -9.48 29.36
CA PHE A 371 7.76 -8.75 28.45
C PHE A 371 9.22 -8.82 28.92
N GLN A 372 10.12 -9.03 27.97
CA GLN A 372 11.56 -8.99 28.18
C GLN A 372 12.18 -8.00 27.20
N ARG A 373 13.15 -7.21 27.68
CA ARG A 373 13.97 -6.35 26.81
C ARG A 373 14.85 -7.21 25.92
N VAL A 374 14.72 -7.09 24.59
CA VAL A 374 15.47 -7.95 23.65
C VAL A 374 16.32 -7.21 22.64
N LEU A 375 15.96 -5.98 22.27
CA LEU A 375 16.65 -5.30 21.17
C LEU A 375 16.77 -3.81 21.42
N LYS A 376 17.97 -3.24 21.22
CA LYS A 376 18.15 -1.80 21.16
C LYS A 376 17.87 -1.33 19.73
N ILE A 377 16.97 -0.35 19.58
CA ILE A 377 16.51 0.08 18.26
C ILE A 377 17.43 1.16 17.66
N ASN A 378 17.89 2.13 18.45
CA ASN A 378 18.67 3.27 17.96
C ASN A 378 20.18 3.18 18.15
#